data_AF-A0A4R2C081-F1
#
_entry.id   AF-A0A4R2C081-F1
#
_cell.length_a   1.000
_cell.length_b   1.000
_cell.length_c   1.000
_cell.angle_alpha   90.00
_cell.angle_beta   90.00
_cell.angle_gamma   90.00
#
_symmetry.space_group_name_H-M   'P 1'
#
loop_
_entity.id
_entity.type
_entity.pdbx_description
1 polymer ?
#
loop_
_entity_poly.entity_id
_entity_poly.type
_entity_poly.pdbx_seq_one_letter_code
_entity_poly.pdbx_strand_id
1 'polypeptide(L)'
;MQMEPSWRFDTPGPLPIEAVRAFDTLIDKVVAQGNRWSMLEHFKGHFGGSGGSSSESWAESDLNMLIRQTAENAPLFIEAFYEACEALRGEGSVAVPDVGRMNRILREHSVGYEIRPPELIAVGLHQPIAVPERYQSLDEQAQEIVQKSLLQSEKLLAEGHPRQAVQEILWLMESVVTAFKGLSTGESTIAEKYFNKIAKELQAKKKGQTIEQVLAWLTTLHGYLSSPTGGGVRHGVDLKSGITIDADEGRLYCNLIRSYVTFLMAEHERMSRGIHEQRV
;
A
#
# COMPACT_ATOMS: atom_id res chain seq x y z
N MET A 1 -7.51 -30.72 7.15
CA MET A 1 -8.44 -29.56 7.10
C MET A 1 -8.20 -28.80 5.80
N GLN A 2 -9.19 -28.09 5.25
CA GLN A 2 -9.02 -27.25 4.06
C GLN A 2 -8.57 -25.86 4.46
N MET A 3 -7.47 -25.39 3.88
CA MET A 3 -6.93 -24.04 4.08
C MET A 3 -6.30 -23.54 2.79
N GLU A 4 -5.99 -22.25 2.72
CA GLU A 4 -5.33 -21.66 1.56
C GLU A 4 -3.98 -22.37 1.31
N PRO A 5 -3.66 -22.82 0.07
CA PRO A 5 -2.49 -23.65 -0.19
C PRO A 5 -1.14 -23.01 0.15
N SER A 6 -0.97 -21.70 -0.05
CA SER A 6 0.27 -20.98 0.28
C SER A 6 0.55 -21.03 1.79
N TRP A 7 -0.46 -21.05 2.67
CA TRP A 7 -0.27 -21.12 4.13
C TRP A 7 0.51 -22.34 4.62
N ARG A 8 0.61 -23.41 3.81
CA ARG A 8 1.44 -24.58 4.15
C ARG A 8 2.94 -24.32 3.99
N PHE A 9 3.33 -23.37 3.15
CA PHE A 9 4.72 -23.10 2.79
C PHE A 9 5.16 -21.70 3.22
N ASP A 10 4.27 -20.72 3.09
CA ASP A 10 4.46 -19.32 3.46
C ASP A 10 3.69 -19.06 4.76
N THR A 11 4.41 -18.97 5.88
CA THR A 11 3.77 -18.77 7.20
C THR A 11 3.05 -17.42 7.25
N PRO A 12 1.73 -17.40 7.53
CA PRO A 12 1.04 -16.12 7.77
C PRO A 12 1.35 -15.53 9.15
N GLY A 13 2.12 -16.24 9.98
CA GLY A 13 2.55 -15.83 11.31
C GLY A 13 2.39 -16.92 12.37
N PRO A 14 3.08 -16.75 13.52
CA PRO A 14 3.03 -17.69 14.61
C PRO A 14 1.76 -17.55 15.46
N LEU A 15 1.41 -18.61 16.20
CA LEU A 15 0.45 -18.53 17.30
C LEU A 15 1.05 -17.74 18.48
N PRO A 16 0.28 -16.84 19.12
CA PRO A 16 0.68 -16.25 20.39
C PRO A 16 0.99 -17.33 21.43
N ILE A 17 2.06 -17.17 22.21
CA ILE A 17 2.50 -18.18 23.19
C ILE A 17 1.41 -18.56 24.19
N GLU A 18 0.53 -17.63 24.55
CA GLU A 18 -0.59 -17.90 25.46
C GLU A 18 -1.68 -18.76 24.81
N ALA A 19 -1.89 -18.62 23.48
CA ALA A 19 -2.76 -19.52 22.74
C ALA A 19 -2.17 -20.94 22.68
N VAL A 20 -0.86 -21.06 22.43
CA VAL A 20 -0.15 -22.35 22.43
C VAL A 20 -0.33 -23.06 23.77
N ARG A 21 -0.10 -22.36 24.89
CA ARG A 21 -0.30 -22.91 26.25
C ARG A 21 -1.74 -23.33 26.52
N ALA A 22 -2.72 -22.57 26.00
CA ALA A 22 -4.13 -22.91 26.16
C ALA A 22 -4.50 -24.20 25.41
N PHE A 23 -3.93 -24.42 24.21
CA PHE A 23 -4.07 -25.68 23.48
C PHE A 23 -3.32 -26.83 24.15
N ASP A 24 -2.09 -26.60 24.63
CA ASP A 24 -1.30 -27.58 25.37
C ASP A 24 -2.03 -28.09 26.62
N THR A 25 -2.68 -27.17 27.35
CA THR A 25 -3.57 -27.54 28.47
C THR A 25 -4.75 -28.43 28.05
N LEU A 26 -5.24 -28.30 26.81
CA LEU A 26 -6.26 -29.22 26.28
C LEU A 26 -5.66 -30.59 25.96
N ILE A 27 -4.46 -30.65 25.39
CA ILE A 27 -3.74 -31.90 25.13
C ILE A 27 -3.58 -32.68 26.44
N ASP A 28 -3.08 -32.04 27.50
CA ASP A 28 -2.91 -32.68 28.80
C ASP A 28 -4.20 -33.29 29.35
N LYS A 29 -5.33 -32.58 29.19
CA LYS A 29 -6.65 -33.06 29.62
C LYS A 29 -7.15 -34.24 28.80
N VAL A 30 -6.83 -34.29 27.50
CA VAL A 30 -7.17 -35.43 26.63
C VAL A 30 -6.31 -36.63 26.99
N VAL A 31 -5.00 -36.43 27.07
CA VAL A 31 -3.99 -37.45 27.39
C VAL A 31 -4.25 -38.11 28.75
N ALA A 32 -4.73 -37.36 29.75
CA ALA A 32 -5.03 -37.87 31.09
C ALA A 32 -6.19 -38.89 31.15
N GLN A 33 -6.98 -39.05 30.09
CA GLN A 33 -8.13 -39.97 30.06
C GLN A 33 -7.74 -41.42 29.68
N GLY A 34 -6.53 -41.63 29.14
CA GLY A 34 -6.11 -42.92 28.62
C GLY A 34 -4.68 -43.30 29.00
N ASN A 35 -4.07 -44.18 28.22
CA ASN A 35 -2.66 -44.48 28.34
C ASN A 35 -1.85 -43.24 27.93
N ARG A 36 -1.26 -42.54 28.90
CA ARG A 36 -0.56 -41.25 28.68
C ARG A 36 0.48 -41.35 27.58
N TRP A 37 1.34 -42.37 27.59
CA TRP A 37 2.34 -42.56 26.54
C TRP A 37 1.71 -42.69 25.15
N SER A 38 0.71 -43.57 24.98
CA SER A 38 0.05 -43.77 23.67
C SER A 38 -0.67 -42.52 23.17
N MET A 39 -1.31 -41.77 24.07
CA MET A 39 -1.99 -40.52 23.73
C MET A 39 -1.00 -39.40 23.37
N LEU A 40 0.17 -39.35 24.03
CA LEU A 40 1.24 -38.42 23.66
C LEU A 40 1.79 -38.76 22.27
N GLU A 41 2.04 -40.04 21.97
CA GLU A 41 2.46 -40.48 20.63
C GLU A 41 1.43 -40.13 19.54
N HIS A 42 0.15 -40.24 19.86
CA HIS A 42 -0.93 -39.84 18.96
C HIS A 42 -0.82 -38.37 18.56
N PHE A 43 -0.80 -37.45 19.53
CA PHE A 43 -0.63 -36.03 19.23
C PHE A 43 0.71 -35.76 18.52
N LYS A 44 1.79 -36.41 18.95
CA LYS A 44 3.11 -36.25 18.35
C LYS A 44 3.10 -36.56 16.85
N GLY A 45 2.43 -37.64 16.43
CA GLY A 45 2.30 -38.00 15.02
C GLY A 45 1.56 -36.94 14.20
N HIS A 46 0.50 -36.35 14.76
CA HIS A 46 -0.25 -35.28 14.09
C HIS A 46 0.52 -33.95 14.00
N PHE A 47 1.41 -33.66 14.96
CA PHE A 47 2.32 -32.51 14.91
C PHE A 47 3.59 -32.77 14.07
N GLY A 48 3.62 -33.83 13.26
CA GLY A 48 4.71 -34.11 12.31
C GLY A 48 5.88 -34.91 12.88
N GLY A 49 5.74 -35.45 14.10
CA GLY A 49 6.74 -36.35 14.67
C GLY A 49 6.81 -37.67 13.92
N SER A 50 8.03 -38.16 13.71
CA SER A 50 8.29 -39.47 13.10
C SER A 50 8.92 -40.43 14.12
N GLY A 51 8.51 -41.70 14.09
CA GLY A 51 8.98 -42.73 15.02
C GLY A 51 8.34 -42.67 16.42
N GLY A 52 8.41 -43.79 17.14
CA GLY A 52 7.93 -43.89 18.52
C GLY A 52 9.00 -43.45 19.52
N SER A 53 8.60 -42.82 20.61
CA SER A 53 9.52 -42.44 21.69
C SER A 53 9.80 -43.65 22.58
N SER A 54 11.00 -43.72 23.14
CA SER A 54 11.41 -44.86 23.98
C SER A 54 10.78 -44.89 25.37
N SER A 55 10.16 -43.79 25.81
CA SER A 55 9.42 -43.70 27.07
C SER A 55 8.38 -42.58 27.02
N GLU A 56 7.49 -42.55 28.01
CA GLU A 56 6.50 -41.48 28.20
C GLU A 56 7.13 -40.09 28.32
N SER A 57 8.22 -39.96 29.10
CA SER A 57 8.93 -38.68 29.28
C SER A 57 9.58 -38.17 27.98
N TRP A 58 10.02 -39.10 27.13
CA TRP A 58 10.53 -38.77 25.80
C TRP A 58 9.38 -38.34 24.88
N ALA A 59 8.24 -39.05 24.91
CA ALA A 59 7.07 -38.67 24.14
C ALA A 59 6.55 -37.27 24.49
N GLU A 60 6.54 -36.93 25.77
CA GLU A 60 6.18 -35.59 26.26
C GLU A 60 7.18 -34.52 25.81
N SER A 61 8.48 -34.80 25.92
CA SER A 61 9.53 -33.86 25.50
C SER A 61 9.51 -33.62 23.99
N ASP A 62 9.34 -34.68 23.20
CA ASP A 62 9.29 -34.60 21.74
C ASP A 62 8.03 -33.87 21.27
N LEU A 63 6.87 -34.19 21.86
CA LEU A 63 5.62 -33.48 21.57
C LEU A 63 5.74 -31.98 21.88
N ASN A 64 6.30 -31.63 23.05
CA ASN A 64 6.51 -30.24 23.43
C ASN A 64 7.42 -29.48 22.45
N MET A 65 8.43 -30.14 21.91
CA MET A 65 9.28 -29.56 20.86
C MET A 65 8.48 -29.32 19.58
N LEU A 66 7.70 -30.30 19.13
CA LEU A 66 6.92 -30.22 17.90
C LEU A 66 5.77 -29.21 17.99
N ILE A 67 5.10 -29.09 19.14
CA ILE A 67 4.10 -28.06 19.43
C ILE A 67 4.71 -26.67 19.21
N ARG A 68 5.92 -26.43 19.73
CA ARG A 68 6.60 -25.13 19.58
C ARG A 68 7.00 -24.86 18.13
N GLN A 69 7.53 -25.85 17.43
CA GLN A 69 7.90 -25.72 16.02
C GLN A 69 6.69 -25.47 15.13
N THR A 70 5.62 -26.25 15.31
CA THR A 70 4.40 -26.11 14.51
C THR A 70 3.70 -24.78 14.80
N ALA A 71 3.82 -24.26 16.04
CA ALA A 71 3.26 -22.96 16.41
C ALA A 71 3.89 -21.77 15.66
N GLU A 72 5.04 -21.93 15.00
CA GLU A 72 5.60 -20.91 14.10
C GLU A 72 4.72 -20.67 12.85
N ASN A 73 3.82 -21.60 12.54
CA ASN A 73 2.81 -21.49 11.50
C ASN A 73 1.41 -21.79 12.08
N ALA A 74 0.68 -20.72 12.42
CA ALA A 74 -0.61 -20.83 13.10
C ALA A 74 -1.62 -21.77 12.39
N PRO A 75 -1.85 -21.66 11.06
CA PRO A 75 -2.69 -22.63 10.33
C PRO A 75 -2.29 -24.09 10.50
N LEU A 76 -1.00 -24.41 10.40
CA LEU A 76 -0.52 -25.79 10.54
C LEU A 76 -0.74 -26.32 11.95
N PHE A 77 -0.53 -25.50 12.98
CA PHE A 77 -0.78 -25.89 14.35
C PHE A 77 -2.27 -26.19 14.58
N ILE A 78 -3.14 -25.30 14.08
CA ILE A 78 -4.59 -25.45 14.23
C ILE A 78 -5.06 -26.71 13.49
N GLU A 79 -4.51 -27.00 12.31
CA GLU A 79 -4.74 -28.25 11.58
C GLU A 79 -4.30 -29.47 12.38
N ALA A 80 -3.05 -29.52 12.83
CA ALA A 80 -2.51 -30.65 13.57
C ALA A 80 -3.36 -30.99 14.80
N PHE A 81 -3.72 -29.97 15.60
CA PHE A 81 -4.54 -30.16 16.79
C PHE A 81 -5.97 -30.63 16.46
N TYR A 82 -6.61 -30.01 15.46
CA TYR A 82 -7.96 -30.37 15.04
C TYR A 82 -8.03 -31.82 14.55
N GLU A 83 -7.13 -32.20 13.64
CA GLU A 83 -7.07 -33.56 13.09
C GLU A 83 -6.76 -34.60 14.17
N ALA A 84 -5.89 -34.28 15.13
CA ALA A 84 -5.63 -35.16 16.27
C ALA A 84 -6.89 -35.40 17.12
N CYS A 85 -7.70 -34.36 17.34
CA CYS A 85 -8.96 -34.48 18.07
C CYS A 85 -10.01 -35.26 17.27
N GLU A 86 -10.12 -35.04 15.97
CA GLU A 86 -11.10 -35.76 15.13
C GLU A 86 -10.76 -37.24 14.98
N ALA A 87 -9.48 -37.60 14.88
CA ALA A 87 -9.04 -38.99 14.87
C ALA A 87 -9.48 -39.73 16.15
N LEU A 88 -9.25 -39.13 17.34
CA LEU A 88 -9.70 -39.68 18.62
C LEU A 88 -11.24 -39.71 18.75
N ARG A 89 -11.93 -38.71 18.18
CA ARG A 89 -13.39 -38.67 18.17
C ARG A 89 -13.98 -39.87 17.41
N GLY A 90 -13.33 -40.29 16.33
CA GLY A 90 -13.73 -41.47 15.55
C GLY A 90 -13.65 -42.79 16.33
N GLU A 91 -12.77 -42.88 17.33
CA GLU A 91 -12.61 -44.06 18.19
C GLU A 91 -13.65 -44.12 19.33
N GLY A 92 -14.23 -42.97 19.72
CA GLY A 92 -15.35 -42.87 20.66
C GLY A 92 -15.04 -43.13 22.14
N SER A 93 -13.76 -43.35 22.50
CA SER A 93 -13.32 -43.74 23.85
C SER A 93 -12.83 -42.57 24.72
N VAL A 94 -12.57 -41.41 24.12
CA VAL A 94 -11.97 -40.24 24.79
C VAL A 94 -12.78 -38.98 24.49
N ALA A 95 -12.99 -38.13 25.50
CA ALA A 95 -13.61 -36.83 25.32
C ALA A 95 -12.57 -35.82 24.79
N VAL A 96 -12.85 -35.25 23.61
CA VAL A 96 -12.02 -34.23 22.94
C VAL A 96 -12.75 -32.88 22.90
N PRO A 97 -12.02 -31.75 22.89
CA PRO A 97 -12.64 -30.43 22.77
C PRO A 97 -13.45 -30.32 21.47
N ASP A 98 -14.57 -29.60 21.53
CA ASP A 98 -15.35 -29.25 20.35
C ASP A 98 -14.76 -28.03 19.63
N VAL A 99 -15.21 -27.80 18.40
CA VAL A 99 -14.82 -26.65 17.57
C VAL A 99 -15.12 -25.33 18.28
N GLY A 100 -16.22 -25.26 19.04
CA GLY A 100 -16.59 -24.07 19.81
C GLY A 100 -15.57 -23.70 20.88
N ARG A 101 -14.96 -24.70 21.54
CA ARG A 101 -13.90 -24.54 22.54
C ARG A 101 -12.59 -24.11 21.88
N MET A 102 -12.23 -24.70 20.74
CA MET A 102 -11.04 -24.29 19.98
C MET A 102 -11.17 -22.84 19.48
N ASN A 103 -12.29 -22.49 18.85
CA ASN A 103 -12.57 -21.12 18.39
C ASN A 103 -12.69 -20.11 19.53
N ARG A 104 -12.95 -20.55 20.76
CA ARG A 104 -12.90 -19.66 21.93
C ARG A 104 -11.46 -19.28 22.25
N ILE A 105 -10.53 -20.24 22.25
CA ILE A 105 -9.09 -19.97 22.44
C ILE A 105 -8.59 -19.04 21.33
N LEU A 106 -8.92 -19.32 20.07
CA LEU A 106 -8.49 -18.49 18.93
C LEU A 106 -8.97 -17.03 19.04
N ARG A 107 -10.18 -16.81 19.56
CA ARG A 107 -10.72 -15.47 19.79
C ARG A 107 -10.16 -14.78 21.03
N GLU A 108 -10.05 -15.49 22.15
CA GLU A 108 -9.51 -14.95 23.42
C GLU A 108 -8.07 -14.45 23.25
N HIS A 109 -7.31 -15.06 22.35
CA HIS A 109 -5.92 -14.69 22.06
C HIS A 109 -5.73 -13.96 20.73
N SER A 110 -6.80 -13.50 20.07
CA SER A 110 -6.74 -12.70 18.83
C SER A 110 -5.88 -13.32 17.73
N VAL A 111 -5.95 -14.64 17.54
CA VAL A 111 -5.10 -15.40 16.59
C VAL A 111 -5.44 -15.08 15.13
N GLY A 112 -6.67 -14.62 14.86
CA GLY A 112 -7.09 -14.21 13.52
C GLY A 112 -7.60 -15.36 12.63
N TYR A 113 -7.94 -16.50 13.22
CA TYR A 113 -8.52 -17.65 12.51
C TYR A 113 -9.76 -18.18 13.20
N GLU A 114 -10.62 -18.82 12.41
CA GLU A 114 -11.81 -19.53 12.87
C GLU A 114 -11.91 -20.88 12.14
N ILE A 115 -12.06 -21.94 12.92
CA ILE A 115 -12.29 -23.30 12.42
C ILE A 115 -13.78 -23.41 12.05
N ARG A 116 -14.06 -23.62 10.77
CA ARG A 116 -15.40 -23.88 10.23
C ARG A 116 -15.34 -25.13 9.35
N PRO A 117 -15.38 -26.34 9.95
CA PRO A 117 -15.12 -27.57 9.21
C PRO A 117 -15.98 -27.67 7.93
N PRO A 118 -15.40 -28.06 6.79
CA PRO A 118 -14.04 -28.60 6.63
C PRO A 118 -12.93 -27.54 6.51
N GLU A 119 -13.24 -26.25 6.64
CA GLU A 119 -12.36 -25.13 6.33
C GLU A 119 -11.76 -24.46 7.58
N LEU A 120 -10.54 -23.94 7.43
CA LEU A 120 -9.96 -22.94 8.32
C LEU A 120 -10.01 -21.58 7.61
N ILE A 121 -10.73 -20.62 8.19
CA ILE A 121 -10.87 -19.29 7.61
C ILE A 121 -10.05 -18.25 8.37
N ALA A 122 -9.49 -17.30 7.64
CA ALA A 122 -8.91 -16.09 8.22
C ALA A 122 -10.03 -15.12 8.62
N VAL A 123 -10.05 -14.70 9.88
CA VAL A 123 -10.99 -13.72 10.43
C VAL A 123 -10.20 -12.62 11.13
N GLY A 124 -10.13 -11.44 10.52
CA GLY A 124 -9.44 -10.29 11.11
C GLY A 124 -7.92 -10.25 10.88
N LEU A 125 -7.35 -11.17 10.09
CA LEU A 125 -6.03 -10.94 9.48
C LEU A 125 -6.18 -9.79 8.49
N HIS A 126 -5.72 -8.61 8.88
CA HIS A 126 -5.42 -7.57 7.92
C HIS A 126 -4.34 -8.16 7.00
N GLN A 127 -4.64 -8.41 5.73
CA GLN A 127 -3.60 -8.68 4.75
C GLN A 127 -2.60 -7.53 4.86
N PRO A 128 -1.32 -7.78 5.22
CA PRO A 128 -0.32 -6.74 5.18
C PRO A 128 -0.25 -6.26 3.74
N ILE A 129 -0.60 -4.98 3.52
CA ILE A 129 -0.33 -4.34 2.23
C ILE A 129 1.17 -4.49 2.02
N ALA A 130 1.57 -5.13 0.91
CA ALA A 130 2.98 -5.27 0.56
C ALA A 130 3.62 -3.88 0.60
N VAL A 131 4.45 -3.66 1.63
CA VAL A 131 5.26 -2.46 1.76
C VAL A 131 6.31 -2.57 0.65
N PRO A 132 6.32 -1.68 -0.36
CA PRO A 132 7.34 -1.73 -1.40
C PRO A 132 8.72 -1.68 -0.73
N GLU A 133 9.64 -2.56 -1.13
CA GLU A 133 11.02 -2.61 -0.60
C GLU A 133 11.72 -1.24 -0.66
N ARG A 134 11.25 -0.37 -1.56
CA ARG A 134 11.59 1.04 -1.60
C ARG A 134 10.37 1.84 -2.02
N TYR A 135 9.86 2.69 -1.12
CA TYR A 135 8.98 3.77 -1.56
C TYR A 135 9.78 4.69 -2.48
N GLN A 136 9.26 4.96 -3.67
CA GLN A 136 9.75 6.07 -4.47
C GLN A 136 9.69 7.33 -3.59
N SER A 137 10.76 8.11 -3.58
CA SER A 137 10.75 9.38 -2.85
C SER A 137 9.64 10.28 -3.39
N LEU A 138 9.17 11.24 -2.59
CA LEU A 138 8.19 12.22 -3.07
C LEU A 138 8.68 12.96 -4.32
N ASP A 139 10.00 13.19 -4.42
CA ASP A 139 10.65 13.79 -5.58
C ASP A 139 10.63 12.86 -6.80
N GLU A 140 10.89 11.56 -6.62
CA GLU A 140 10.82 10.55 -7.68
C GLU A 140 9.37 10.41 -8.20
N GLN A 141 8.37 10.39 -7.32
CA GLN A 141 6.95 10.34 -7.69
C GLN A 141 6.52 11.62 -8.44
N ALA A 142 6.96 12.79 -7.98
CA ALA A 142 6.68 14.05 -8.66
C ALA A 142 7.30 14.09 -10.06
N GLN A 143 8.54 13.60 -10.20
CA GLN A 143 9.22 13.51 -11.49
C GLN A 143 8.52 12.53 -12.43
N GLU A 144 8.02 11.40 -11.93
CA GLU A 144 7.25 10.45 -12.73
C GLU A 144 5.94 11.06 -13.23
N ILE A 145 5.20 11.78 -12.38
CA ILE A 145 3.97 12.49 -12.78
C ILE A 145 4.27 13.50 -13.90
N VAL A 146 5.33 14.29 -13.77
CA VAL A 146 5.74 15.26 -14.80
C VAL A 146 6.02 14.55 -16.13
N GLN A 147 6.83 13.50 -16.12
CA GLN A 147 7.18 12.77 -17.34
C GLN A 147 5.96 12.12 -17.98
N LYS A 148 5.07 11.54 -17.17
CA LYS A 148 3.83 10.94 -17.63
C LYS A 148 2.91 11.95 -18.31
N SER A 149 2.72 13.13 -17.73
CA SER A 149 1.89 14.19 -18.35
C SER A 149 2.49 14.73 -19.64
N LEU A 150 3.81 14.86 -19.72
CA LEU A 150 4.50 15.25 -20.95
C LEU A 150 4.28 14.22 -22.07
N LEU A 151 4.51 12.94 -21.79
CA LEU A 151 4.30 11.84 -22.75
C LEU A 151 2.83 11.72 -23.16
N GLN A 152 1.91 11.88 -22.21
CA GLN A 152 0.48 11.81 -22.48
C GLN A 152 0.02 12.94 -23.42
N SER A 153 0.51 14.17 -23.22
CA SER A 153 0.25 15.29 -24.13
C SER A 153 0.75 15.01 -25.55
N GLU A 154 1.97 14.47 -25.70
CA GLU A 154 2.54 14.09 -27.00
C GLU A 154 1.72 13.00 -27.69
N LYS A 155 1.30 11.98 -26.94
CA LYS A 155 0.44 10.90 -27.43
C LYS A 155 -0.91 11.46 -27.93
N LEU A 156 -1.55 12.33 -27.16
CA LEU A 156 -2.81 12.96 -27.53
C LEU A 156 -2.67 13.83 -28.79
N LEU A 157 -1.55 14.53 -28.99
CA LEU A 157 -1.27 15.26 -30.24
C LEU A 157 -1.09 14.29 -31.43
N ALA A 158 -0.42 13.16 -31.23
CA ALA A 158 -0.23 12.16 -32.27
C ALA A 158 -1.54 11.47 -32.68
N GLU A 159 -2.46 11.28 -31.74
CA GLU A 159 -3.78 10.65 -31.94
C GLU A 159 -4.84 11.63 -32.48
N GLY A 160 -4.49 12.90 -32.72
CA GLY A 160 -5.43 13.89 -33.25
C GLY A 160 -6.38 14.46 -32.20
N HIS A 161 -5.95 14.48 -30.93
CA HIS A 161 -6.69 15.01 -29.79
C HIS A 161 -6.06 16.29 -29.21
N PRO A 162 -5.92 17.39 -30.00
CA PRO A 162 -5.17 18.58 -29.59
C PRO A 162 -5.75 19.26 -28.35
N ARG A 163 -7.07 19.33 -28.21
CA ARG A 163 -7.72 19.92 -27.03
C ARG A 163 -7.38 19.16 -25.75
N GLN A 164 -7.36 17.83 -25.80
CA GLN A 164 -7.01 16.98 -24.65
C GLN A 164 -5.52 17.10 -24.33
N ALA A 165 -4.66 17.19 -25.34
CA ALA A 165 -3.23 17.44 -25.12
C ALA A 165 -2.97 18.77 -24.40
N VAL A 166 -3.66 19.83 -24.83
CA VAL A 166 -3.58 21.15 -24.17
C VAL A 166 -4.13 21.09 -22.75
N GLN A 167 -5.19 20.30 -22.51
CA GLN A 167 -5.73 20.12 -21.17
C GLN A 167 -4.74 19.45 -20.21
N GLU A 168 -4.07 18.39 -20.67
CA GLU A 168 -3.08 17.64 -19.90
C GLU A 168 -1.89 18.52 -19.52
N ILE A 169 -1.35 19.28 -20.49
CA ILE A 169 -0.18 20.13 -20.23
C ILE A 169 -0.54 21.37 -19.40
N LEU A 170 -1.77 21.89 -19.54
CA LEU A 170 -2.27 22.99 -18.72
C LEU A 170 -2.42 22.56 -17.25
N TRP A 171 -2.90 21.33 -17.01
CA TRP A 171 -2.91 20.73 -15.68
C TRP A 171 -1.51 20.66 -15.07
N LEU A 172 -0.56 20.11 -15.83
CA LEU A 172 0.84 19.97 -15.38
C LEU A 172 1.44 21.33 -14.99
N MET A 173 1.17 22.35 -15.80
CA MET A 173 1.60 23.72 -15.53
C MET A 173 1.02 24.28 -14.23
N GLU A 174 -0.27 24.05 -13.95
CA GLU A 174 -0.89 24.46 -12.70
C GLU A 174 -0.25 23.75 -11.49
N SER A 175 0.03 22.45 -11.62
CA SER A 175 0.72 21.65 -10.60
C SER A 175 2.12 22.19 -10.30
N VAL A 176 2.92 22.48 -11.34
CA VAL A 176 4.29 23.00 -11.20
C VAL A 176 4.32 24.38 -10.54
N VAL A 177 3.42 25.30 -10.93
CA VAL A 177 3.33 26.61 -10.26
C VAL A 177 2.89 26.46 -8.81
N THR A 178 1.97 25.54 -8.52
CA THR A 178 1.51 25.30 -7.14
C THR A 178 2.61 24.76 -6.24
N ALA A 179 3.59 24.02 -6.79
CA ALA A 179 4.74 23.50 -6.04
C ALA A 179 5.64 24.59 -5.43
N PHE A 180 5.62 25.81 -5.97
CA PHE A 180 6.36 26.94 -5.38
C PHE A 180 5.82 27.38 -4.02
N LYS A 181 4.59 27.01 -3.67
CA LYS A 181 4.02 27.32 -2.36
C LYS A 181 4.89 26.73 -1.25
N GLY A 182 5.22 27.56 -0.26
CA GLY A 182 6.06 27.14 0.87
C GLY A 182 7.56 27.31 0.62
N LEU A 183 8.01 27.66 -0.59
CA LEU A 183 9.39 28.06 -0.80
C LEU A 183 9.65 29.46 -0.26
N SER A 184 10.81 29.64 0.37
CA SER A 184 11.31 30.94 0.83
C SER A 184 12.07 31.65 -0.28
N THR A 185 11.73 32.90 -0.55
CA THR A 185 12.45 33.76 -1.51
C THR A 185 13.34 34.77 -0.77
N GLY A 186 14.14 34.30 0.19
CA GLY A 186 14.97 35.15 1.05
C GLY A 186 14.17 35.87 2.14
N GLU A 187 13.37 36.87 1.77
CA GLU A 187 12.69 37.76 2.74
C GLU A 187 11.30 37.27 3.18
N SER A 188 10.68 36.35 2.43
CA SER A 188 9.36 35.81 2.76
C SER A 188 9.07 34.46 2.09
N THR A 189 8.18 33.69 2.69
CA THR A 189 7.68 32.42 2.14
C THR A 189 6.50 32.67 1.21
N ILE A 190 6.39 31.89 0.14
CA ILE A 190 5.23 31.94 -0.77
C ILE A 190 4.03 31.34 -0.05
N ALA A 191 3.02 32.17 0.23
CA ALA A 191 1.91 31.82 1.12
C ALA A 191 0.62 31.47 0.36
N GLU A 192 0.49 31.93 -0.88
CA GLU A 192 -0.73 31.77 -1.66
C GLU A 192 -0.98 30.32 -2.10
N LYS A 193 -2.25 30.01 -2.38
CA LYS A 193 -2.71 28.62 -2.65
C LYS A 193 -3.19 28.36 -4.07
N TYR A 194 -3.47 29.40 -4.84
CA TYR A 194 -4.07 29.30 -6.16
C TYR A 194 -3.09 29.79 -7.22
N PHE A 195 -3.09 29.13 -8.40
CA PHE A 195 -2.21 29.44 -9.54
C PHE A 195 -2.01 30.95 -9.76
N ASN A 196 -3.09 31.69 -10.00
CA ASN A 196 -3.01 33.13 -10.31
C ASN A 196 -2.41 33.96 -9.17
N LYS A 197 -2.63 33.55 -7.92
CA LYS A 197 -2.11 34.25 -6.75
C LYS A 197 -0.63 33.94 -6.54
N ILE A 198 -0.24 32.67 -6.67
CA ILE A 198 1.16 32.24 -6.59
C ILE A 198 1.97 32.88 -7.72
N ALA A 199 1.47 32.87 -8.95
CA ALA A 199 2.14 33.50 -10.09
C ALA A 199 2.35 35.01 -9.87
N LYS A 200 1.34 35.73 -9.35
CA LYS A 200 1.45 37.15 -9.04
C LYS A 200 2.42 37.42 -7.89
N GLU A 201 2.40 36.60 -6.84
CA GLU A 201 3.32 36.70 -5.71
C GLU A 201 4.77 36.47 -6.16
N LEU A 202 5.01 35.44 -6.97
CA LEU A 202 6.32 35.15 -7.55
C LEU A 202 6.82 36.28 -8.45
N GLN A 203 5.96 36.86 -9.31
CA GLN A 203 6.32 38.02 -10.13
C GLN A 203 6.77 39.20 -9.26
N ALA A 204 6.02 39.51 -8.20
CA ALA A 204 6.36 40.60 -7.29
C ALA A 204 7.71 40.37 -6.57
N LYS A 205 7.97 39.13 -6.15
CA LYS A 205 9.19 38.73 -5.41
C LYS A 205 10.43 38.57 -6.29
N LYS A 206 10.25 38.37 -7.61
CA LYS A 206 11.34 38.13 -8.57
C LYS A 206 11.45 39.23 -9.62
N LYS A 207 11.10 40.45 -9.23
CA LYS A 207 11.12 41.62 -10.10
C LYS A 207 12.49 41.82 -10.76
N GLY A 208 12.48 42.06 -12.07
CA GLY A 208 13.67 42.23 -12.90
C GLY A 208 14.35 40.93 -13.35
N GLN A 209 13.83 39.76 -12.96
CA GLN A 209 14.38 38.46 -13.38
C GLN A 209 13.53 37.84 -14.49
N THR A 210 14.12 36.92 -15.25
CA THR A 210 13.43 36.22 -16.35
C THR A 210 12.15 35.51 -15.90
N ILE A 211 12.11 34.98 -14.67
CA ILE A 211 10.93 34.32 -14.12
C ILE A 211 9.71 35.25 -14.00
N GLU A 212 9.91 36.57 -13.78
CA GLU A 212 8.80 37.54 -13.80
C GLU A 212 8.12 37.55 -15.18
N GLN A 213 8.92 37.66 -16.24
CA GLN A 213 8.42 37.72 -17.61
C GLN A 213 7.77 36.40 -18.04
N VAL A 214 8.38 35.26 -17.68
CA VAL A 214 7.84 33.94 -17.98
C VAL A 214 6.48 33.75 -17.29
N LEU A 215 6.35 34.12 -16.01
CA LEU A 215 5.08 34.03 -15.28
C LEU A 215 4.02 34.98 -15.84
N ALA A 216 4.40 36.14 -16.36
CA ALA A 216 3.46 37.04 -17.04
C ALA A 216 2.90 36.37 -18.30
N TRP A 217 3.76 35.83 -19.18
CA TRP A 217 3.32 35.10 -20.37
C TRP A 217 2.47 33.87 -20.04
N LEU A 218 2.88 33.11 -19.03
CA LEU A 218 2.15 31.95 -18.54
C LEU A 218 0.74 32.32 -18.07
N THR A 219 0.61 33.42 -17.32
CA THR A 219 -0.67 33.89 -16.79
C THR A 219 -1.59 34.36 -17.92
N THR A 220 -1.05 35.04 -18.94
CA THR A 220 -1.81 35.41 -20.13
C THR A 220 -2.28 34.19 -20.90
N LEU A 221 -1.40 33.21 -21.11
CA LEU A 221 -1.72 31.97 -21.82
C LEU A 221 -2.78 31.15 -21.06
N HIS A 222 -2.62 30.98 -19.75
CA HIS A 222 -3.58 30.31 -18.88
C HIS A 222 -4.95 31.00 -18.92
N GLY A 223 -4.98 32.33 -18.80
CA GLY A 223 -6.22 33.11 -18.86
C GLY A 223 -6.95 32.97 -20.19
N TYR A 224 -6.22 32.95 -21.30
CA TYR A 224 -6.79 32.71 -22.63
C TYR A 224 -7.37 31.29 -22.76
N LEU A 225 -6.58 30.27 -22.41
CA LEU A 225 -6.97 28.86 -22.57
C LEU A 225 -8.11 28.43 -21.62
N SER A 226 -8.14 28.96 -20.40
CA SER A 226 -9.15 28.62 -19.38
C SER A 226 -10.47 29.40 -19.50
N SER A 227 -10.49 30.47 -20.31
CA SER A 227 -11.68 31.29 -20.56
C SER A 227 -12.71 30.55 -21.43
N PRO A 228 -14.01 30.54 -21.06
CA PRO A 228 -15.08 30.00 -21.90
C PRO A 228 -15.22 30.70 -23.27
N THR A 229 -14.82 31.98 -23.36
CA THR A 229 -14.81 32.77 -24.60
C THR A 229 -13.45 32.80 -25.31
N GLY A 230 -12.44 32.15 -24.73
CA GLY A 230 -11.12 31.95 -25.33
C GLY A 230 -10.95 30.50 -25.78
N GLY A 231 -9.89 29.82 -25.29
CA GLY A 231 -9.57 28.44 -25.67
C GLY A 231 -10.49 27.35 -25.07
N GLY A 232 -11.33 27.66 -24.08
CA GLY A 232 -12.36 26.75 -23.58
C GLY A 232 -11.84 25.41 -23.01
N VAL A 233 -10.58 25.37 -22.56
CA VAL A 233 -9.95 24.18 -21.97
C VAL A 233 -10.15 24.23 -20.45
N ARG A 234 -11.04 23.39 -19.91
CA ARG A 234 -11.31 23.27 -18.47
C ARG A 234 -11.35 21.82 -18.03
N HIS A 235 -10.98 21.56 -16.77
CA HIS A 235 -11.17 20.26 -16.13
C HIS A 235 -12.67 19.93 -16.00
N GLY A 236 -13.11 18.85 -16.67
CA GLY A 236 -14.33 18.14 -16.33
C GLY A 236 -15.67 18.60 -16.93
N VAL A 237 -15.72 19.44 -17.98
CA VAL A 237 -17.02 19.77 -18.60
C VAL A 237 -16.93 19.86 -20.12
N ASP A 238 -17.73 19.03 -20.79
CA ASP A 238 -18.01 19.14 -22.21
C ASP A 238 -18.92 20.36 -22.45
N LEU A 239 -18.31 21.55 -22.41
CA LEU A 239 -19.00 22.80 -22.70
C LEU A 239 -19.19 22.93 -24.21
N LYS A 240 -20.45 23.05 -24.61
CA LYS A 240 -20.92 23.35 -25.97
C LYS A 240 -20.05 24.44 -26.63
N SER A 241 -19.48 24.09 -27.78
CA SER A 241 -18.98 25.00 -28.83
C SER A 241 -18.14 26.20 -28.35
N GLY A 242 -17.02 25.92 -27.68
CA GLY A 242 -15.89 26.87 -27.62
C GLY A 242 -15.07 26.84 -28.91
N ILE A 243 -14.17 27.81 -29.08
CA ILE A 243 -13.20 27.88 -30.18
C ILE A 243 -12.50 26.50 -30.32
N THR A 244 -12.57 25.91 -31.50
CA THR A 244 -11.96 24.61 -31.79
C THR A 244 -10.45 24.79 -31.90
N ILE A 245 -9.69 24.27 -30.92
CA ILE A 245 -8.23 24.17 -31.02
C ILE A 245 -7.91 23.16 -32.12
N ASP A 246 -7.29 23.64 -33.21
CA ASP A 246 -6.82 22.77 -34.28
C ASP A 246 -5.51 22.05 -33.91
N ALA A 247 -5.01 21.19 -34.81
CA ALA A 247 -3.81 20.40 -34.55
C ALA A 247 -2.54 21.26 -34.41
N ASP A 248 -2.42 22.35 -35.17
CA ASP A 248 -1.24 23.22 -35.16
C ASP A 248 -1.27 24.16 -33.94
N GLU A 249 -2.46 24.69 -33.61
CA GLU A 249 -2.70 25.43 -32.37
C GLU A 249 -2.43 24.56 -31.14
N GLY A 250 -2.91 23.32 -31.13
CA GLY A 250 -2.65 22.35 -30.06
C GLY A 250 -1.15 22.11 -29.87
N ARG A 251 -0.41 21.89 -30.96
CA ARG A 251 1.05 21.74 -30.93
C ARG A 251 1.73 23.00 -30.41
N LEU A 252 1.32 24.18 -30.85
CA LEU A 252 1.86 25.47 -30.40
C LEU A 252 1.69 25.64 -28.89
N TYR A 253 0.46 25.46 -28.39
CA TYR A 253 0.17 25.61 -26.97
C TYR A 253 0.92 24.59 -26.12
N CYS A 254 0.95 23.32 -26.53
CA CYS A 254 1.72 22.30 -25.82
C CYS A 254 3.22 22.62 -25.77
N ASN A 255 3.80 23.12 -26.87
CA ASN A 255 5.21 23.48 -26.91
C ASN A 255 5.54 24.71 -26.03
N LEU A 256 4.69 25.73 -26.05
CA LEU A 256 4.86 26.91 -25.19
C LEU A 256 4.77 26.52 -23.70
N ILE A 257 3.73 25.78 -23.32
CA ILE A 257 3.52 25.37 -21.92
C ILE A 257 4.67 24.47 -21.46
N ARG A 258 5.09 23.49 -22.27
CA ARG A 258 6.25 22.63 -21.97
C ARG A 258 7.53 23.43 -21.75
N SER A 259 7.77 24.46 -22.57
CA SER A 259 8.94 25.33 -22.42
C SER A 259 8.91 26.10 -21.10
N TYR A 260 7.75 26.65 -20.73
CA TYR A 260 7.58 27.36 -19.47
C TYR A 260 7.68 26.43 -18.25
N VAL A 261 7.06 25.24 -18.30
CA VAL A 261 7.14 24.23 -17.24
C VAL A 261 8.58 23.81 -17.00
N THR A 262 9.34 23.52 -18.06
CA THR A 262 10.75 23.13 -17.96
C THR A 262 11.58 24.22 -17.28
N PHE A 263 11.37 25.49 -17.67
CA PHE A 263 12.04 26.63 -17.04
C PHE A 263 11.67 26.77 -15.56
N LEU A 264 10.37 26.66 -15.22
CA LEU A 264 9.87 26.79 -13.86
C LEU A 264 10.37 25.66 -12.93
N MET A 265 10.48 24.43 -13.42
CA MET A 265 11.06 23.34 -12.64
C MET A 265 12.53 23.62 -12.28
N ALA A 266 13.31 24.15 -13.22
CA ALA A 266 14.69 24.53 -12.97
C ALA A 266 14.80 25.71 -11.97
N GLU A 267 13.90 26.69 -12.06
CA GLU A 267 13.80 27.78 -11.08
C GLU A 267 13.41 27.27 -9.69
N HIS A 268 12.45 26.36 -9.61
CA HIS A 268 12.04 25.72 -8.37
C HIS A 268 13.22 25.01 -7.71
N GLU A 269 13.96 24.19 -8.47
CA GLU A 269 15.14 23.48 -7.96
C GLU A 269 16.25 24.44 -7.48
N ARG A 270 16.48 25.56 -8.19
CA ARG A 270 17.41 26.61 -7.77
C ARG A 270 16.98 27.23 -6.42
N MET A 271 15.69 27.53 -6.26
CA MET A 271 15.16 28.12 -5.03
C MET A 271 15.17 27.14 -3.86
N SER A 272 14.85 25.86 -4.10
CA SER A 272 14.90 24.81 -3.09
C SER A 272 16.32 24.56 -2.57
N ARG A 273 17.33 24.59 -3.44
CA ARG A 273 18.75 24.45 -3.03
C ARG A 273 19.25 25.63 -2.20
N GLY A 274 18.87 26.87 -2.55
CA GLY A 274 19.23 28.06 -1.77
C GLY A 274 18.72 28.04 -0.33
N ILE A 275 17.65 27.28 -0.02
CA ILE A 275 17.15 27.08 1.35
C ILE A 275 18.03 26.10 2.15
N HIS A 276 18.60 25.09 1.49
CA HIS A 276 19.40 24.06 2.15
C HIS A 276 20.77 24.59 2.59
N GLU A 277 21.37 25.48 1.79
CA GLU A 277 22.67 26.11 2.06
C GLU A 277 22.61 27.21 3.14
N GLN A 278 21.44 27.75 3.47
CA GLN A 278 21.25 28.73 4.55
C GLN A 278 20.99 28.09 5.93
N ARG A 279 20.81 26.76 5.99
CA ARG A 279 20.53 26.00 7.21
C ARG A 279 21.71 25.18 7.74
N VAL A 280 22.85 25.22 7.05
CA VAL A 280 24.14 24.62 7.47
C VAL A 280 25.09 25.74 7.85
#